data_AF-A0A0F8Z9X4-F1
#
_entry.id   AF-A0A0F8Z9X4-F1
#
_cell.length_a   1.000
_cell.length_b   1.000
_cell.length_c   1.000
_cell.angle_alpha   90.00
_cell.angle_beta   90.00
_cell.angle_gamma   90.00
#
_symmetry.space_group_name_H-M   'P 1'
#
loop_
_entity.id
_entity.type
_entity.pdbx_description
1 polymer ?
#
loop_
_entity_poly.entity_id
_entity_poly.type
_entity_poly.pdbx_seq_one_letter_code
_entity_poly.pdbx_strand_id
1 'polypeptide(L)'
;MDMKSMCKTAVILDGKATVHMFPYSTMRTQRVSDEFEGLDMVPDGDTMPYWMLAFRLIEQFLIDIDFEPSDNSFVKGLKLYWENRNGDMAERATLFSDTIPAETMAILLEAFNNTREELPGVSDVLAAGKPDRKTDPEVSSGGGKKSRK
;
A
#
# COMPACT_ATOMS: atom_id res chain seq x y z
N MET A 1 -19.63 9.80 -7.97
CA MET A 1 -18.44 9.25 -8.67
C MET A 1 -18.02 8.04 -7.86
N ASP A 2 -18.11 6.84 -8.42
CA ASP A 2 -17.75 5.62 -7.69
C ASP A 2 -16.21 5.50 -7.59
N MET A 3 -15.74 4.72 -6.63
CA MET A 3 -14.31 4.55 -6.37
C MET A 3 -13.56 4.05 -7.60
N LYS A 4 -14.14 3.08 -8.32
CA LYS A 4 -13.53 2.41 -9.47
C LYS A 4 -13.36 3.36 -10.68
N SER A 5 -14.24 4.34 -10.82
CA SER A 5 -14.19 5.36 -11.88
C SER A 5 -13.01 6.32 -11.74
N MET A 6 -12.33 6.34 -10.59
CA MET A 6 -11.11 7.13 -10.35
C MET A 6 -9.85 6.26 -10.29
N CYS A 7 -9.99 4.93 -10.38
CA CYS A 7 -8.88 4.00 -10.35
C CYS A 7 -8.27 3.80 -11.73
N LYS A 8 -6.97 3.50 -11.77
CA LYS A 8 -6.37 2.85 -12.93
C LYS A 8 -6.61 1.35 -12.84
N THR A 9 -6.70 0.70 -13.99
CA THR A 9 -7.01 -0.72 -14.07
C THR A 9 -5.91 -1.50 -14.74
N ALA A 10 -5.59 -2.67 -14.21
CA ALA A 10 -4.74 -3.67 -14.86
C ALA A 10 -5.48 -5.00 -14.95
N VAL A 11 -5.43 -5.63 -16.13
CA VAL A 11 -6.01 -6.96 -16.34
C VAL A 11 -4.89 -7.98 -16.25
N ILE A 12 -5.02 -8.94 -15.34
CA ILE A 12 -4.00 -9.94 -15.03
C ILE A 12 -4.57 -11.37 -15.15
N LEU A 13 -3.69 -12.37 -15.04
CA LEU A 13 -4.04 -13.80 -15.00
C LEU A 13 -4.93 -14.20 -16.20
N ASP A 14 -4.43 -13.98 -17.41
CA ASP A 14 -5.11 -14.32 -18.68
C ASP A 14 -6.49 -13.68 -18.85
N GLY A 15 -6.66 -12.44 -18.37
CA GLY A 15 -7.94 -11.75 -18.50
C GLY A 15 -8.94 -12.06 -17.39
N LYS A 16 -8.54 -12.79 -16.35
CA LYS A 16 -9.47 -13.34 -15.36
C LYS A 16 -9.57 -12.55 -14.06
N ALA A 17 -8.63 -11.64 -13.82
CA ALA A 17 -8.74 -10.70 -12.71
C ALA A 17 -8.47 -9.28 -13.21
N THR A 18 -9.32 -8.34 -12.82
CA THR A 18 -9.16 -6.91 -13.09
C THR A 18 -8.87 -6.21 -11.78
N VAL A 19 -7.66 -5.64 -11.68
CA VAL A 19 -7.21 -4.94 -10.49
C VAL A 19 -7.44 -3.45 -10.68
N HIS A 20 -8.21 -2.84 -9.78
CA HIS A 20 -8.50 -1.42 -9.72
C HIS A 20 -7.63 -0.78 -8.65
N MET A 21 -6.72 0.09 -9.04
CA MET A 21 -5.77 0.71 -8.12
C MET A 21 -5.94 2.22 -8.12
N PHE A 22 -5.99 2.82 -6.94
CA PHE A 22 -5.84 4.27 -6.85
C PHE A 22 -4.44 4.69 -7.33
N PRO A 23 -4.35 5.66 -8.24
CA PRO A 23 -3.06 6.06 -8.84
C PRO A 23 -2.12 6.76 -7.83
N TYR A 24 -2.65 7.28 -6.73
CA TYR A 24 -1.88 8.05 -5.75
C TYR A 24 -1.66 7.28 -4.44
N SER A 25 -0.50 7.47 -3.81
CA SER A 25 -0.26 7.02 -2.44
C SER A 25 -1.20 7.78 -1.49
N THR A 26 -2.26 7.13 -1.03
CA THR A 26 -3.19 7.72 -0.07
C THR A 26 -2.67 7.57 1.36
N MET A 27 -2.97 8.53 2.26
CA MET A 27 -2.48 8.54 3.66
C MET A 27 -2.76 7.26 4.48
N ARG A 28 -3.63 6.35 4.00
CA ARG A 28 -3.93 5.07 4.67
C ARG A 28 -2.75 4.09 4.71
N THR A 29 -1.71 4.32 3.91
CA THR A 29 -0.46 3.54 3.90
C THR A 29 0.21 3.52 5.28
N GLN A 30 0.19 4.64 6.03
CA GLN A 30 0.85 4.73 7.34
C GLN A 30 0.21 3.79 8.37
N ARG A 31 -1.13 3.73 8.43
CA ARG A 31 -1.85 2.91 9.42
C ARG A 31 -1.62 1.42 9.23
N VAL A 32 -1.55 0.94 7.99
CA VAL A 32 -1.21 -0.46 7.69
C VAL A 32 0.26 -0.74 8.03
N SER A 33 1.16 0.22 7.81
CA SER A 33 2.56 0.11 8.23
C SER A 33 2.66 -0.02 9.75
N ASP A 34 1.99 0.86 10.50
CA ASP A 34 1.99 0.91 11.96
C ASP A 34 1.33 -0.35 12.57
N GLU A 35 0.18 -0.79 12.03
CA GLU A 35 -0.50 -2.01 12.47
C GLU A 35 0.37 -3.25 12.20
N PHE A 36 1.09 -3.32 11.08
CA PHE A 36 1.95 -4.44 10.73
C PHE A 36 3.26 -4.47 11.52
N GLU A 37 3.90 -3.32 11.75
CA GLU A 37 5.10 -3.20 12.60
C GLU A 37 4.83 -3.63 14.04
N GLY A 38 3.58 -3.49 14.51
CA GLY A 38 3.15 -3.96 15.83
C GLY A 38 2.89 -5.47 15.97
N LEU A 39 2.92 -6.26 14.88
CA LEU A 39 2.53 -7.69 14.93
C LEU A 39 3.66 -8.64 15.34
N ASP A 40 4.88 -8.16 15.57
CA ASP A 40 6.07 -9.01 15.84
C ASP A 40 6.33 -10.07 14.73
N MET A 41 5.70 -9.89 13.57
CA MET A 41 5.85 -10.72 12.38
C MET A 41 6.97 -10.21 11.47
N VAL A 42 7.41 -8.98 11.68
CA VAL A 42 8.48 -8.35 10.90
C VAL A 42 9.82 -8.85 11.41
N PRO A 43 10.63 -9.58 10.62
CA PRO A 43 11.94 -10.00 11.05
C PRO A 43 12.82 -8.79 11.37
N ASP A 44 13.60 -8.85 12.45
CA ASP A 44 14.59 -7.83 12.77
C ASP A 44 15.64 -7.73 11.63
N GLY A 45 15.79 -6.53 11.05
CA GLY A 45 16.81 -6.21 10.03
C GLY A 45 16.28 -6.01 8.61
N ASP A 46 17.20 -5.83 7.64
CA ASP A 46 16.89 -5.51 6.23
C ASP A 46 16.34 -6.68 5.39
N THR A 47 16.11 -7.85 5.99
CA THR A 47 15.68 -9.06 5.26
C THR A 47 14.18 -9.30 5.43
N MET A 48 13.35 -8.41 4.88
CA MET A 48 11.93 -8.67 4.76
C MET A 48 11.67 -9.72 3.66
N PRO A 49 11.00 -10.85 3.93
CA PRO A 49 10.62 -11.83 2.93
C PRO A 49 9.81 -11.20 1.80
N TYR A 50 10.06 -11.63 0.56
CA TYR A 50 9.39 -11.09 -0.64
C TYR A 50 7.86 -11.09 -0.55
N TRP A 51 7.28 -12.14 0.04
CA TRP A 51 5.83 -12.23 0.23
C TRP A 51 5.28 -11.16 1.17
N MET A 52 6.04 -10.72 2.17
CA MET A 52 5.64 -9.65 3.09
C MET A 52 5.64 -8.29 2.39
N LEU A 53 6.57 -8.06 1.46
CA LEU A 53 6.58 -6.86 0.62
C LEU A 53 5.35 -6.80 -0.29
N ALA A 54 5.02 -7.92 -0.93
CA ALA A 54 3.81 -8.04 -1.76
C ALA A 54 2.53 -7.90 -0.95
N PHE A 55 2.47 -8.50 0.24
CA PHE A 55 1.35 -8.36 1.18
C PHE A 55 1.16 -6.90 1.58
N ARG A 56 2.23 -6.22 2.01
CA ARG A 56 2.20 -4.79 2.36
C ARG A 56 1.66 -3.95 1.22
N LEU A 57 2.10 -4.18 -0.01
CA LEU A 57 1.59 -3.46 -1.18
C LEU A 57 0.07 -3.63 -1.33
N ILE A 58 -0.40 -4.88 -1.33
CA ILE A 58 -1.81 -5.23 -1.53
C ILE A 58 -2.70 -4.65 -0.41
N GLU A 59 -2.16 -4.55 0.80
CA GLU A 59 -2.87 -4.03 1.96
C GLU A 59 -2.82 -2.51 2.10
N GLN A 60 -1.73 -1.89 1.69
CA GLN A 60 -1.50 -0.44 1.82
C GLN A 60 -2.18 0.36 0.71
N PHE A 61 -2.31 -0.21 -0.48
CA PHE A 61 -2.96 0.45 -1.60
C PHE A 61 -4.45 0.15 -1.55
N LEU A 62 -5.28 1.18 -1.72
CA LEU A 62 -6.71 1.04 -1.90
C LEU A 62 -6.95 0.34 -3.25
N ILE A 63 -6.70 -0.95 -3.29
CA ILE A 63 -6.90 -1.81 -4.44
C ILE A 63 -8.20 -2.56 -4.27
N ASP A 64 -8.93 -2.69 -5.37
CA ASP A 64 -10.10 -3.55 -5.50
C ASP A 64 -9.87 -4.53 -6.64
N ILE A 65 -10.45 -5.72 -6.57
CA ILE A 65 -10.24 -6.76 -7.59
C ILE A 65 -11.57 -7.37 -7.98
N ASP A 66 -11.87 -7.33 -9.29
CA ASP A 66 -12.98 -8.07 -9.88
C ASP A 66 -12.46 -9.36 -10.49
N PHE A 67 -13.20 -10.45 -10.26
CA PHE A 67 -12.83 -11.79 -10.70
C PHE A 67 -13.85 -12.33 -11.70
N GLU A 68 -13.36 -12.78 -12.84
CA GLU A 68 -14.13 -13.60 -13.76
C GLU A 68 -14.15 -15.07 -13.30
N PRO A 69 -15.20 -15.85 -13.61
CA PRO A 69 -15.19 -17.29 -13.39
C PRO A 69 -13.97 -17.95 -14.05
N SER A 70 -13.20 -18.69 -13.25
CA SER A 70 -11.96 -19.31 -13.71
C SER A 70 -11.62 -20.55 -12.90
N ASP A 71 -11.10 -21.56 -13.60
CA ASP A 71 -10.53 -22.75 -12.97
C ASP A 71 -9.04 -22.63 -12.63
N ASN A 72 -8.40 -21.54 -13.08
CA ASN A 72 -7.00 -21.24 -12.82
C ASN A 72 -6.74 -21.15 -11.31
N SER A 73 -5.76 -21.93 -10.82
CA SER A 73 -5.40 -22.00 -9.41
C SER A 73 -4.90 -20.66 -8.85
N PHE A 74 -4.22 -19.84 -9.66
CA PHE A 74 -3.78 -18.50 -9.28
C PHE A 74 -4.97 -17.56 -9.02
N VAL A 75 -6.00 -17.64 -9.87
CA VAL A 75 -7.24 -16.85 -9.68
C VAL A 75 -7.99 -17.33 -8.45
N LYS A 76 -8.07 -18.66 -8.24
CA LYS A 76 -8.73 -19.25 -7.06
C LYS A 76 -8.04 -18.85 -5.75
N GLY A 77 -6.71 -18.86 -5.70
CA GLY A 77 -5.94 -18.43 -4.54
C GLY A 77 -6.14 -16.94 -4.25
N LEU A 78 -6.01 -16.08 -5.26
CA LEU A 78 -6.22 -14.64 -5.12
C LEU A 78 -7.65 -14.30 -4.68
N LYS A 79 -8.64 -14.96 -5.27
CA LYS A 79 -10.04 -14.80 -4.89
C LYS A 79 -10.30 -15.27 -3.47
N LEU A 80 -9.75 -16.43 -3.07
CA LEU A 80 -9.89 -16.97 -1.71
C LEU A 80 -9.35 -15.98 -0.67
N TYR A 81 -8.15 -15.44 -0.90
CA TYR A 81 -7.61 -14.38 -0.06
C TYR A 81 -8.57 -13.18 0.01
N TRP A 82 -8.99 -12.67 -1.15
CA TRP A 82 -9.77 -11.45 -1.27
C TRP A 82 -11.11 -11.54 -0.53
N GLU A 83 -11.83 -12.65 -0.69
CA GLU A 83 -13.16 -12.87 -0.11
C GLU A 83 -13.11 -13.16 1.40
N ASN A 84 -11.94 -13.53 1.95
CA ASN A 84 -11.77 -13.88 3.37
C ASN A 84 -10.95 -12.83 4.16
N ARG A 85 -10.69 -11.67 3.56
CA ARG A 85 -10.09 -10.53 4.28
C ARG A 85 -10.98 -10.13 5.46
N ASN A 86 -10.37 -9.92 6.62
CA ASN A 86 -11.05 -9.50 7.84
C ASN A 86 -10.36 -8.28 8.47
N GLY A 87 -10.68 -7.97 9.73
CA GLY A 87 -10.06 -6.86 10.48
C GLY A 87 -8.74 -7.21 11.18
N ASP A 88 -8.33 -8.48 11.16
CA ASP A 88 -7.11 -8.96 11.82
C ASP A 88 -5.96 -9.08 10.81
N MET A 89 -4.95 -8.23 10.96
CA MET A 89 -3.85 -8.16 10.02
C MET A 89 -2.91 -9.38 10.09
N ALA A 90 -2.78 -10.02 11.26
CA ALA A 90 -1.93 -11.20 11.41
C ALA A 90 -2.54 -12.42 10.70
N GLU A 91 -3.84 -12.64 10.91
CA GLU A 91 -4.57 -13.71 10.21
C GLU A 91 -4.50 -13.54 8.69
N ARG A 92 -4.59 -12.30 8.21
CA ARG A 92 -4.50 -11.99 6.78
C ARG A 92 -3.11 -12.21 6.21
N ALA A 93 -2.06 -11.88 6.97
CA ALA A 93 -0.69 -12.15 6.55
C ALA A 93 -0.45 -13.66 6.37
N THR A 94 -0.94 -14.49 7.31
CA THR A 94 -0.89 -15.96 7.19
C THR A 94 -1.70 -16.46 6.00
N LEU A 95 -2.96 -16.01 5.86
CA LEU A 95 -3.79 -16.41 4.72
C LEU A 95 -3.15 -16.02 3.38
N PHE A 96 -2.55 -14.85 3.30
CA PHE A 96 -1.87 -14.37 2.11
C PHE A 96 -0.71 -15.29 1.71
N SER A 97 0.17 -15.63 2.66
CA SER A 97 1.31 -16.51 2.39
C SER A 97 0.89 -17.93 1.99
N ASP A 98 -0.23 -18.41 2.50
CA ASP A 98 -0.70 -19.77 2.25
C ASP A 98 -1.44 -19.93 0.91
N THR A 99 -2.10 -18.86 0.45
CA THR A 99 -3.02 -18.93 -0.70
C THR A 99 -2.52 -18.26 -1.96
N ILE A 100 -1.56 -17.35 -1.87
CA ILE A 100 -1.06 -16.57 -3.02
C ILE A 100 0.32 -17.10 -3.43
N PRO A 101 0.45 -17.71 -4.63
CA PRO A 101 1.75 -18.13 -5.14
C PRO A 101 2.64 -16.94 -5.49
N ALA A 102 3.96 -17.13 -5.43
CA ALA A 102 4.95 -16.09 -5.73
C ALA A 102 4.78 -15.47 -7.12
N GLU A 103 4.37 -16.26 -8.11
CA GLU A 103 4.07 -15.81 -9.47
C GLU A 103 2.90 -14.82 -9.48
N THR A 104 1.88 -15.06 -8.67
CA THR A 104 0.72 -14.15 -8.54
C THR A 104 1.15 -12.86 -7.85
N MET A 105 2.02 -12.94 -6.84
CA MET A 105 2.60 -11.76 -6.19
C MET A 105 3.39 -10.89 -7.18
N ALA A 106 4.22 -11.51 -8.02
CA ALA A 106 5.02 -10.80 -9.03
C ALA A 106 4.13 -10.09 -10.07
N ILE A 107 3.08 -10.76 -10.54
CA ILE A 107 2.10 -10.17 -11.47
C ILE A 107 1.38 -8.97 -10.83
N LEU A 108 1.02 -9.06 -9.54
CA LEU A 108 0.38 -7.95 -8.82
C LEU A 108 1.33 -6.76 -8.63
N LEU A 109 2.60 -7.02 -8.32
CA LEU A 109 3.66 -6.01 -8.24
C LEU A 109 3.87 -5.30 -9.58
N GLU A 110 3.90 -6.06 -10.69
CA GLU A 110 4.01 -5.50 -12.04
C GLU A 110 2.79 -4.64 -12.39
N ALA A 111 1.58 -5.14 -12.13
CA ALA A 111 0.33 -4.39 -12.32
C ALA A 111 0.32 -3.08 -11.51
N PHE A 112 0.86 -3.10 -10.30
CA PHE A 112 1.00 -1.93 -9.46
C PHE A 112 1.96 -0.90 -10.06
N ASN A 113 3.14 -1.33 -10.50
CA ASN A 113 4.11 -0.43 -11.12
C ASN A 113 3.57 0.18 -12.42
N ASN A 114 2.83 -0.59 -13.21
CA ASN A 114 2.26 -0.14 -14.49
C ASN A 114 1.08 0.85 -14.33
N THR A 115 0.40 0.82 -13.19
CA THR A 115 -0.77 1.67 -12.92
C THR A 115 -0.43 2.91 -12.08
N ARG A 116 0.79 3.01 -11.56
CA ARG A 116 1.29 4.18 -10.83
C ARG A 116 1.56 5.33 -11.79
N GLU A 117 1.08 6.51 -11.42
CA GLU A 117 1.62 7.76 -11.94
C GLU A 117 2.64 8.28 -10.94
N GLU A 118 3.85 8.58 -11.41
CA GLU A 118 4.70 9.49 -10.67
C GLU A 118 3.99 10.84 -10.63
N LEU A 119 3.60 11.28 -9.43
CA LEU A 119 3.11 12.65 -9.25
C LEU A 119 4.29 13.61 -9.53
N PRO A 120 4.26 14.39 -10.62
CA PRO A 120 5.33 15.33 -10.91
C PRO A 120 5.41 16.33 -9.76
N GLY A 121 6.60 16.45 -9.14
CA GLY A 121 6.85 17.40 -8.05
C GLY A 121 6.58 16.91 -6.62
N VAL A 122 5.98 15.74 -6.39
CA VAL A 122 5.88 15.19 -5.02
C VAL A 122 7.23 14.68 -4.53
N SER A 123 8.05 14.11 -5.42
CA SER A 123 9.44 13.77 -5.09
C SER A 123 10.22 15.01 -4.65
N ASP A 124 10.01 16.16 -5.31
CA ASP A 124 10.68 17.41 -4.95
C ASP A 124 10.18 17.99 -3.62
N VAL A 125 8.87 17.88 -3.34
CA VAL A 125 8.27 18.32 -2.07
C VAL A 125 8.68 17.41 -0.90
N LEU A 126 8.81 16.10 -1.11
CA LEU A 126 9.29 15.15 -0.09
C LEU A 126 10.82 15.23 0.09
N ALA A 127 11.57 15.46 -1.00
CA ALA A 127 13.02 15.66 -0.97
C ALA A 127 13.44 17.03 -0.40
N ALA A 128 12.54 18.02 -0.39
CA ALA A 128 12.78 19.30 0.26
C ALA A 128 13.04 19.19 1.78
N GLY A 129 12.80 18.02 2.38
CA GLY A 129 13.04 17.76 3.79
C GLY A 129 12.07 18.53 4.69
N LYS A 130 12.09 18.23 6.00
CA LYS A 130 11.40 19.09 6.98
C LYS A 130 12.00 20.50 6.87
N PRO A 131 11.19 21.57 6.88
CA PRO A 131 11.71 22.93 6.89
C PRO A 131 12.74 23.04 8.02
N ASP A 132 13.88 23.65 7.70
CA ASP A 132 14.95 23.90 8.67
C ASP A 132 14.34 24.59 9.90
N ARG A 133 14.84 24.32 11.11
CA ARG A 133 14.20 24.77 12.38
C ARG A 133 14.00 26.30 12.46
N LYS A 134 14.68 27.05 11.59
CA LYS A 134 14.58 28.51 11.43
C LYS A 134 13.42 28.98 10.52
N THR A 135 12.90 28.12 9.65
CA THR A 135 11.78 28.39 8.74
C THR A 135 10.51 27.64 9.13
N ASP A 136 10.54 26.86 10.21
CA ASP A 136 9.38 26.18 10.78
C ASP A 136 8.38 27.19 11.40
N PRO A 137 7.15 27.28 10.87
CA PRO A 137 6.11 28.19 11.40
C PRO A 137 5.68 27.87 12.84
N GLU A 138 5.88 26.63 13.31
CA GLU A 138 5.59 26.28 14.71
C GLU A 138 6.68 26.79 15.67
N VAL A 139 7.92 26.99 15.20
CA VAL A 139 9.04 27.52 16.00
C VAL A 139 9.09 29.06 15.95
N SER A 140 8.75 29.66 14.80
CA SER A 140 8.81 31.13 14.63
C SER A 140 7.71 31.90 15.36
N SER A 141 6.62 31.23 15.78
CA SER A 141 5.50 31.84 16.52
C SER A 141 5.71 31.94 18.04
N GLY A 142 6.77 31.32 18.59
CA GLY A 142 7.06 31.30 20.03
C GLY A 142 7.93 32.45 20.58
N GLY A 143 8.34 33.41 19.75
CA GLY A 143 9.34 34.44 20.08
C GLY A 143 8.80 35.75 20.66
N GLY A 144 7.67 35.73 21.39
CA GLY A 144 7.11 36.92 22.04
C GLY A 144 7.97 37.40 23.22
N LYS A 145 8.88 38.32 22.95
CA LYS A 145 9.75 39.02 23.93
C LYS A 145 8.90 39.68 25.03
N LYS A 146 8.76 39.04 26.20
CA LYS A 146 8.20 39.68 27.41
C LYS A 146 9.18 40.74 27.90
N SER A 147 8.90 41.99 27.57
CA SER A 147 9.55 43.16 28.17
C SER A 147 9.14 43.26 29.64
N ARG A 148 10.08 43.05 30.57
CA ARG A 148 9.89 43.33 32.00
C ARG A 148 10.08 44.84 32.21
N LYS A 149 9.05 45.48 32.78
CA LYS A 149 9.20 46.71 33.57
C LYS A 149 9.89 46.38 34.89
#